data_AF-A0A5U8JHC6-F1
#
_entry.id   AF-A0A5U8JHC6-F1
#
_cell.length_a   1.000
_cell.length_b   1.000
_cell.length_c   1.000
_cell.angle_alpha   90.00
_cell.angle_beta   90.00
_cell.angle_gamma   90.00
#
_symmetry.space_group_name_H-M   'P 1'
#
loop_
_entity.id
_entity.type
_entity.pdbx_description
1 polymer ?
#
loop_
_entity_poly.entity_id
_entity_poly.type
_entity_poly.pdbx_seq_one_letter_code
_entity_poly.pdbx_strand_id
1 'polypeptide(L)'
;MSEHTHADPEILTDHTDVICSTSIERIVTGRNAALTQIELLIHQLAEISTLTRSIGGKTAPDWAMKQDFRCGCWLLEKPETAMKAITRNLDRSIWRDLMKRSGM
;
A
#
# COMPACT_ATOMS: atom_id res chain seq x y z
N MET A 1 -37.90 45.50 17.43
CA MET A 1 -36.91 45.06 16.43
C MET A 1 -35.54 45.20 17.07
N SER A 2 -34.89 44.07 17.38
CA SER A 2 -33.56 44.05 17.99
C SER A 2 -32.66 43.22 17.09
N GLU A 3 -31.71 43.89 16.44
CA GLU A 3 -30.61 43.31 15.68
C GLU A 3 -29.84 42.33 16.58
N HIS A 4 -29.71 41.09 16.12
CA HIS A 4 -28.70 40.17 16.61
C HIS A 4 -27.81 39.82 15.43
N THR A 5 -26.75 40.59 15.27
CA THR A 5 -25.60 40.27 14.43
C THR A 5 -24.97 39.01 15.02
N HIS A 6 -25.39 37.84 14.55
CA HIS A 6 -24.62 36.62 14.73
C HIS A 6 -23.35 36.80 13.90
N ALA A 7 -22.28 37.27 14.57
CA ALA A 7 -20.94 37.13 14.04
C ALA A 7 -20.72 35.63 13.86
N ASP A 8 -20.64 35.19 12.60
CA ASP A 8 -20.16 33.88 12.25
C ASP A 8 -18.84 33.63 13.00
N PRO A 9 -18.66 32.48 13.65
CA PRO A 9 -17.36 32.17 14.22
C PRO A 9 -16.40 32.07 13.05
N GLU A 10 -15.50 33.05 12.97
CA GLU A 10 -14.33 33.03 12.12
C GLU A 10 -13.56 31.74 12.44
N ILE A 11 -13.77 30.71 11.61
CA ILE A 11 -13.07 29.43 11.71
C ILE A 11 -11.64 29.69 11.24
N LEU A 12 -10.83 30.25 12.13
CA LEU A 12 -9.38 30.20 12.06
C LEU A 12 -8.95 28.79 12.49
N THR A 13 -9.19 27.79 11.62
CA THR A 13 -8.45 26.53 11.71
C THR A 13 -7.26 26.65 10.77
N ASP A 14 -6.13 27.09 11.34
CA ASP A 14 -4.82 26.66 10.84
C ASP A 14 -4.95 25.16 10.53
N HIS A 15 -4.84 24.80 9.26
CA HIS A 15 -5.17 23.49 8.70
C HIS A 15 -4.30 22.38 9.31
N THR A 16 -4.65 21.95 10.52
CA THR A 16 -4.34 20.63 11.05
C THR A 16 -5.61 19.82 10.83
N ASP A 17 -5.75 19.19 9.66
CA ASP A 17 -6.87 18.30 9.38
C ASP A 17 -6.86 17.18 10.43
N VAL A 18 -7.81 17.23 11.36
CA VAL A 18 -8.00 16.18 12.37
C VAL A 18 -8.29 14.88 11.64
N ILE A 19 -7.38 13.90 11.75
CA ILE A 19 -7.60 12.58 11.16
C ILE A 19 -8.69 11.87 11.97
N CYS A 20 -9.90 11.79 11.41
CA CYS A 20 -11.03 11.10 12.03
C CYS A 20 -10.79 9.58 12.11
N SER A 21 -11.33 8.92 13.14
CA SER A 21 -11.27 7.47 13.31
C SER A 21 -11.81 6.69 12.11
N THR A 22 -12.90 7.16 11.48
CA THR A 22 -13.49 6.56 10.28
C THR A 22 -12.51 6.54 9.09
N SER A 23 -11.67 7.57 8.96
CA SER A 23 -10.64 7.62 7.92
C SER A 23 -9.54 6.59 8.19
N ILE A 24 -9.15 6.39 9.45
CA ILE A 24 -8.19 5.35 9.84
C ILE A 24 -8.74 3.95 9.57
N GLU A 25 -9.99 3.68 9.96
CA GLU A 25 -10.65 2.38 9.72
C GLU A 25 -10.68 2.03 8.23
N ARG A 26 -11.04 3.00 7.37
CA ARG A 26 -11.04 2.82 5.92
C ARG A 26 -9.63 2.50 5.39
N ILE A 27 -8.60 3.19 5.89
CA ILE A 27 -7.20 2.96 5.48
C ILE A 27 -6.74 1.57 5.90
N VAL A 28 -6.99 1.16 7.14
CA VAL A 28 -6.62 -0.16 7.66
C VAL A 28 -7.31 -1.27 6.86
N THR A 29 -8.61 -1.11 6.61
CA THR A 29 -9.40 -2.08 5.82
C THR A 29 -8.86 -2.19 4.40
N GLY A 30 -8.61 -1.07 3.73
CA GLY A 30 -8.04 -1.05 2.37
C GLY A 30 -6.64 -1.66 2.32
N ARG A 31 -5.78 -1.36 3.31
CA ARG A 31 -4.44 -1.92 3.44
C ARG A 31 -4.49 -3.44 3.59
N ASN A 32 -5.37 -3.97 4.45
CA ASN A 32 -5.51 -5.42 4.65
C ASN A 32 -6.00 -6.11 3.37
N ALA A 33 -7.01 -5.55 2.70
CA ALA A 33 -7.53 -6.09 1.44
C ALA A 33 -6.46 -6.09 0.34
N ALA A 34 -5.62 -5.06 0.27
CA ALA A 34 -4.50 -5.00 -0.67
C ALA A 34 -3.44 -6.06 -0.37
N LEU A 35 -3.06 -6.25 0.90
CA LEU A 35 -2.07 -7.26 1.30
C LEU A 35 -2.54 -8.68 0.97
N THR A 36 -3.82 -9.01 1.22
CA THR A 36 -4.38 -10.31 0.84
C THR A 36 -4.31 -10.55 -0.66
N GLN A 37 -4.63 -9.54 -1.48
CA GLN A 37 -4.54 -9.67 -2.94
C GLN A 37 -3.10 -9.81 -3.43
N ILE A 38 -2.15 -9.09 -2.82
CA ILE A 38 -0.73 -9.20 -3.17
C ILE A 38 -0.19 -10.60 -2.84
N GLU A 39 -0.54 -11.15 -1.67
CA GLU A 39 -0.13 -12.50 -1.26
C GLU A 39 -0.65 -13.54 -2.26
N LEU A 40 -1.93 -13.45 -2.63
CA LEU A 40 -2.52 -14.33 -3.65
C LEU A 40 -1.76 -14.24 -4.97
N LEU A 41 -1.44 -13.04 -5.44
CA LEU A 41 -0.70 -12.84 -6.68
C LEU A 41 0.70 -13.45 -6.64
N ILE A 42 1.41 -13.33 -5.52
CA ILE A 42 2.76 -13.93 -5.37
C ILE A 42 2.68 -15.46 -5.44
N HIS A 43 1.68 -16.05 -4.78
CA HIS A 43 1.45 -17.50 -4.85
C HIS A 43 1.11 -17.95 -6.28
N GLN A 44 0.15 -17.29 -6.93
CA GLN A 44 -0.24 -17.61 -8.31
C GLN A 44 0.95 -17.48 -9.28
N LEU A 45 1.78 -16.45 -9.12
CA LEU A 45 2.98 -16.27 -9.93
C LEU A 45 3.98 -17.43 -9.74
N ALA A 46 4.18 -17.88 -8.51
CA ALA A 46 5.05 -19.01 -8.20
C ALA A 46 4.52 -20.34 -8.78
N GLU A 47 3.20 -20.55 -8.76
CA GLU A 47 2.55 -21.70 -9.37
C GLU A 47 2.71 -21.69 -10.89
N ILE A 48 2.43 -20.56 -11.55
CA ILE A 48 2.62 -20.39 -12.99
C ILE A 48 4.08 -20.63 -13.39
N SER A 49 5.03 -20.11 -12.61
CA SER A 49 6.47 -20.35 -12.78
C SER A 49 6.83 -21.84 -12.71
N THR A 50 6.13 -22.61 -11.87
CA THR A 50 6.31 -24.05 -11.76
C THR A 50 5.66 -24.82 -12.91
N LEU A 51 4.44 -24.43 -13.31
CA LEU A 51 3.74 -25.03 -14.45
C LEU A 51 4.51 -24.83 -15.75
N THR A 52 4.96 -23.61 -16.02
CA THR A 52 5.77 -23.28 -17.21
C THR A 52 7.07 -24.06 -17.25
N ARG A 53 7.78 -24.18 -16.11
CA ARG A 53 8.98 -25.01 -16.01
C ARG A 53 8.70 -26.49 -16.28
N SER A 54 7.57 -27.02 -15.81
CA SER A 54 7.21 -28.43 -16.00
C SER A 54 6.98 -28.83 -17.47
N ILE A 55 6.67 -27.86 -18.34
CA ILE A 55 6.52 -28.05 -19.79
C ILE A 55 7.76 -27.59 -20.59
N GLY A 56 8.90 -27.40 -19.94
CA GLY A 56 10.16 -26.97 -20.57
C GLY A 56 10.25 -25.46 -20.86
N GLY A 57 9.31 -24.67 -20.34
CA GLY A 57 9.30 -23.21 -20.46
C GLY A 57 10.20 -22.51 -19.44
N LYS A 58 10.38 -21.20 -19.65
CA LYS A 58 11.11 -20.30 -18.76
C LYS A 58 10.31 -19.97 -17.48
N THR A 59 11.00 -19.53 -16.43
CA THR A 59 10.43 -19.25 -15.09
C THR A 59 10.17 -17.77 -14.83
N ALA A 60 9.41 -17.42 -13.79
CA ALA A 60 9.10 -16.04 -13.38
C ALA A 60 10.27 -15.04 -13.49
N PRO A 61 11.47 -15.34 -12.94
CA PRO A 61 12.63 -14.47 -13.09
C PRO A 61 13.09 -14.23 -14.53
N ASP A 62 12.97 -15.22 -15.41
CA ASP A 62 13.47 -15.16 -16.79
C ASP A 62 12.65 -14.23 -17.69
N TRP A 63 11.37 -14.00 -17.35
CA TRP A 63 10.50 -13.07 -18.09
C TRP A 63 10.28 -11.75 -17.35
N ALA A 64 10.42 -11.72 -16.03
CA ALA A 64 10.29 -10.50 -15.25
C ALA A 64 11.52 -9.57 -15.35
N MET A 65 12.71 -10.11 -15.65
CA MET A 65 13.94 -9.33 -15.75
C MET A 65 14.36 -9.12 -17.21
N LYS A 66 14.63 -7.86 -17.59
CA LYS A 66 15.39 -7.55 -18.81
C LYS A 66 16.84 -7.98 -18.59
N GLN A 67 17.52 -8.55 -19.60
CA GLN A 67 18.82 -9.24 -19.47
C GLN A 67 19.90 -8.50 -18.65
N ASP A 68 19.84 -7.17 -18.58
CA ASP A 68 20.84 -6.33 -17.90
C ASP A 68 20.35 -5.68 -16.59
N PHE A 69 19.13 -5.97 -16.13
CA PHE A 69 18.55 -5.34 -14.94
C PHE A 69 18.14 -6.38 -13.89
N ARG A 70 19.07 -6.68 -12.99
CA ARG A 70 18.77 -7.44 -11.76
C ARG A 70 18.47 -6.47 -10.62
N CYS A 71 17.33 -5.80 -10.68
CA CYS A 71 16.78 -5.20 -9.46
C CYS A 71 16.06 -6.31 -8.69
N GLY A 72 16.33 -6.43 -7.38
CA GLY A 72 15.64 -7.39 -6.53
C GLY A 72 14.14 -7.12 -6.53
N CYS A 73 13.36 -8.01 -7.14
CA CYS A 73 11.91 -7.89 -7.21
C CYS A 73 11.28 -8.75 -6.11
N TRP A 74 10.59 -8.13 -5.16
CA TRP A 74 9.93 -8.85 -4.07
C TRP A 74 8.87 -9.83 -4.57
N LEU A 75 8.26 -9.62 -5.74
CA LEU A 75 7.29 -10.56 -6.31
C LEU A 75 7.90 -11.90 -6.75
N LEU A 76 9.23 -11.95 -6.91
CA LEU A 76 9.96 -13.16 -7.28
C LEU A 76 10.59 -13.86 -6.07
N GLU A 77 10.52 -13.26 -4.88
CA GLU A 77 11.01 -13.83 -3.64
C GLU A 77 10.03 -14.85 -3.07
N LYS A 78 10.46 -15.61 -2.04
CA LYS A 78 9.56 -16.48 -1.28
C LYS A 78 8.38 -15.66 -0.72
N PRO A 79 7.13 -16.16 -0.78
CA PRO A 79 5.95 -15.43 -0.31
C PRO A 79 6.13 -14.82 1.08
N GLU A 80 6.68 -15.58 2.04
CA GLU A 80 6.95 -15.11 3.40
C GLU A 80 7.89 -13.90 3.47
N THR A 81 8.97 -13.90 2.69
CA THR A 81 9.96 -12.81 2.67
C THR A 81 9.40 -11.60 1.94
N ALA A 82 8.76 -11.83 0.80
CA ALA A 82 8.10 -10.81 -0.01
C ALA A 82 7.04 -10.07 0.81
N MET A 83 6.11 -10.81 1.44
CA MET A 83 5.02 -10.23 2.21
C MET A 83 5.52 -9.43 3.42
N LYS A 84 6.57 -9.90 4.11
CA LYS A 84 7.20 -9.13 5.19
C LYS A 84 7.76 -7.80 4.70
N ALA A 85 8.47 -7.80 3.56
CA ALA A 85 9.05 -6.58 2.98
C ALA A 85 7.98 -5.61 2.48
N ILE A 86 7.00 -6.11 1.72
CA ILE A 86 5.90 -5.33 1.14
C ILE A 86 5.06 -4.70 2.25
N THR A 87 4.65 -5.48 3.26
CA THR A 87 3.87 -4.97 4.40
C THR A 87 4.58 -3.82 5.10
N ARG A 88 5.86 -3.99 5.44
CA ARG A 88 6.66 -2.95 6.10
C ARG A 88 6.80 -1.69 5.25
N ASN A 89 6.96 -1.84 3.94
CA ASN A 89 7.11 -0.70 3.03
C ASN A 89 5.78 0.05 2.84
N LEU A 90 4.68 -0.70 2.69
CA LEU A 90 3.34 -0.13 2.60
C LEU A 90 2.99 0.65 3.88
N ASP A 91 3.23 0.06 5.05
CA ASP A 91 2.93 0.67 6.34
C ASP A 91 3.72 1.96 6.55
N ARG A 92 5.01 1.97 6.21
CA ARG A 92 5.83 3.19 6.25
C ARG A 92 5.33 4.27 5.30
N SER A 93 4.87 3.88 4.11
CA SER A 93 4.34 4.83 3.12
C SER A 93 3.04 5.44 3.60
N ILE A 94 2.11 4.61 4.12
CA ILE A 94 0.84 5.07 4.70
C ILE A 94 1.12 5.99 5.88
N TRP A 95 1.99 5.59 6.80
CA TRP A 95 2.36 6.41 7.95
C TRP A 95 2.92 7.76 7.53
N ARG A 96 3.87 7.79 6.59
CA ARG A 96 4.46 9.03 6.09
C ARG A 96 3.41 9.95 5.45
N ASP A 97 2.45 9.40 4.73
CA ASP A 97 1.36 10.16 4.14
C ASP A 97 0.45 10.77 5.23
N LEU A 98 0.12 10.00 6.27
CA LEU A 98 -0.65 10.48 7.41
C LEU A 98 0.06 11.60 8.16
N MET A 99 1.36 11.44 8.45
CA MET A 99 2.17 12.46 9.13
C MET A 99 2.14 13.79 8.35
N LYS A 100 2.39 13.73 7.04
CA LYS A 100 2.32 14.90 6.16
C LYS A 100 0.96 15.59 6.19
N ARG A 101 -0.15 14.84 6.18
CA ARG A 101 -1.51 15.39 6.25
C ARG A 101 -1.79 16.04 7.61
N SER A 102 -1.21 15.52 8.68
CA SER A 102 -1.35 16.07 10.03
C SER A 102 -0.43 17.27 10.32
N GLY A 103 0.37 17.73 9.36
CA GLY A 103 1.30 18.84 9.56
C GLY A 103 2.56 18.50 10.38
N MET A 104 2.87 17.21 10.55
CA MET A 104 4.09 16.70 11.22
C MET A 104 5.10 16.16 10.20
#